data_AF-A0A9C9JSJ6-F1
#
_entry.id   AF-A0A9C9JSJ6-F1
#
_cell.length_a   1.000
_cell.length_b   1.000
_cell.length_c   1.000
_cell.angle_alpha   90.00
_cell.angle_beta   90.00
_cell.angle_gamma   90.00
#
_symmetry.space_group_name_H-M   'P 1'
#
loop_
_entity.id
_entity.type
_entity.pdbx_description
1 polymer ?
#
loop_
_entity_poly.entity_id
_entity_poly.type
_entity_poly.pdbx_seq_one_letter_code
_entity_poly.pdbx_strand_id
1 'polypeptide(L)'
;SKLRQKFTFLNTMKELDEYTYFVAGTVGYLLTELFSFYSKKITPAINGRLESLAESFGKGLQLVNIIRDMATDLRRGQSYIPDELLKKYRLTRESIFEKENAEQAQRLFNELIENAVKHLDRALDYILLIPKRETRIRLFCMLPLFWAMRTLQKIQENTMALLGSDKVKIPRNVIRREYYLALINMNSNRLMRRHYQNIRRELNTILLPSAA
;
A
#
# COMPACT_ATOMS: atom_id res chain seq x y z
N SER A 1 30.59 12.65 -17.52
CA SER A 1 30.52 12.59 -16.04
C SER A 1 29.69 11.40 -15.63
N LYS A 2 30.34 10.31 -15.21
CA LYS A 2 29.72 9.04 -14.80
C LYS A 2 29.00 9.25 -13.47
N LEU A 3 27.75 9.74 -13.52
CA LEU A 3 26.90 9.82 -12.34
C LEU A 3 26.58 8.40 -11.90
N ARG A 4 27.14 8.04 -10.75
CA ARG A 4 26.91 6.82 -9.99
C ARG A 4 25.44 6.38 -10.07
N GLN A 5 25.14 5.37 -10.89
CA GLN A 5 24.04 4.44 -10.59
C GLN A 5 24.50 3.60 -9.39
N LYS A 6 24.56 4.23 -8.22
CA LYS A 6 24.52 3.49 -6.96
C LYS A 6 23.08 3.00 -6.87
N PHE A 7 22.90 1.70 -7.04
CA PHE A 7 21.69 0.99 -6.66
C PHE A 7 21.08 1.61 -5.40
N THR A 8 19.84 2.08 -5.47
CA THR A 8 19.10 2.56 -4.30
C THR A 8 18.78 1.34 -3.46
N PHE A 9 19.65 1.05 -2.50
CA PHE A 9 19.53 -0.07 -1.58
C PHE A 9 19.26 0.48 -0.19
N LEU A 10 18.24 -0.06 0.46
CA LEU A 10 17.88 0.28 1.82
C LEU A 10 18.44 -0.79 2.76
N ASN A 11 19.02 -0.35 3.88
CA ASN A 11 19.59 -1.24 4.88
C ASN A 11 18.54 -1.68 5.90
N THR A 12 17.65 -0.76 6.29
CA THR A 12 16.73 -0.94 7.43
C THR A 12 15.27 -0.61 7.08
N MET A 13 14.33 -1.13 7.86
CA MET A 13 12.92 -0.76 7.78
C MET A 13 12.70 0.73 8.07
N LYS A 14 13.58 1.35 8.87
CA LYS A 14 13.56 2.81 9.11
C LYS A 14 13.90 3.58 7.84
N GLU A 15 14.89 3.15 7.07
CA GLU A 15 15.20 3.78 5.78
C GLU A 15 14.07 3.60 4.76
N LEU A 16 13.36 2.47 4.77
CA LEU A 16 12.14 2.29 3.97
C LEU A 16 11.02 3.23 4.41
N ASP A 17 10.83 3.39 5.72
CA ASP A 17 9.85 4.33 6.28
C ASP A 17 10.18 5.80 5.93
N GLU A 18 11.44 6.21 6.06
CA GLU A 18 11.92 7.54 5.66
C GLU A 18 11.80 7.77 4.15
N TYR A 19 12.18 6.77 3.33
CA TYR A 19 12.02 6.86 1.88
C TYR A 19 10.55 7.07 1.50
N THR A 20 9.65 6.24 2.03
CA THR A 20 8.20 6.35 1.75
C THR A 20 7.60 7.64 2.31
N TYR A 21 8.13 8.17 3.41
CA TYR A 21 7.79 9.51 3.90
C TYR A 21 8.06 10.57 2.85
N PHE A 22 9.30 10.66 2.35
CA PHE A 22 9.69 11.74 1.45
C PHE A 22 8.98 11.67 0.08
N VAL A 23 8.80 10.47 -0.47
CA VAL A 23 8.24 10.32 -1.83
C VAL A 23 6.72 10.27 -1.86
N ALA A 24 6.05 9.97 -0.75
CA ALA A 24 4.59 9.80 -0.72
C ALA A 24 3.92 10.32 0.55
N GLY A 25 4.54 10.21 1.71
CA GLY A 25 4.02 10.80 2.96
C GLY A 25 3.82 12.30 2.85
N THR A 26 4.79 13.03 2.30
CA THR A 26 4.73 14.47 1.98
C THR A 26 3.56 14.81 1.04
N VAL A 27 3.29 13.96 0.03
CA VAL A 27 2.14 14.10 -0.88
C VAL A 27 0.82 13.94 -0.13
N GLY A 28 0.78 13.08 0.90
CA GLY A 28 -0.36 12.98 1.80
C GLY A 28 -0.70 14.33 2.45
N TYR A 29 0.29 15.00 3.03
CA TYR A 29 0.12 16.34 3.63
C TYR A 29 -0.32 17.38 2.60
N LEU A 30 0.33 17.42 1.44
CA LEU A 30 -0.03 18.32 0.35
C LEU A 30 -1.51 18.17 -0.05
N LEU A 31 -1.99 16.93 -0.18
CA LEU A 31 -3.39 16.66 -0.49
C LEU A 31 -4.31 17.11 0.64
N THR A 32 -3.93 16.90 1.91
CA THR A 32 -4.70 17.38 3.06
C THR A 32 -4.88 18.90 3.03
N GLU A 33 -3.79 19.65 2.83
CA GLU A 33 -3.83 21.11 2.71
C GLU A 33 -4.69 21.56 1.53
N LEU A 34 -4.53 20.92 0.35
CA LEU A 34 -5.32 21.22 -0.83
C LEU A 34 -6.83 20.98 -0.59
N PHE A 35 -7.19 19.89 0.09
CA PHE A 35 -8.58 19.60 0.42
C PHE A 35 -9.16 20.63 1.40
N SER A 36 -8.41 21.01 2.43
CA SER A 36 -8.82 22.03 3.39
C SER A 36 -8.97 23.41 2.74
N PHE A 37 -8.07 23.75 1.80
CA PHE A 37 -8.15 24.98 1.03
C PHE A 37 -9.39 25.00 0.12
N TYR A 38 -9.69 23.88 -0.53
CA TYR A 38 -10.81 23.77 -1.47
C TYR A 38 -12.19 23.69 -0.78
N SER A 39 -12.31 22.93 0.31
CA SER A 39 -13.61 22.67 0.97
C SER A 39 -13.72 23.34 2.34
N LYS A 40 -14.63 24.31 2.45
CA LYS A 40 -15.04 24.91 3.73
C LYS A 40 -15.68 23.91 4.71
N LYS A 41 -16.06 22.70 4.26
CA LYS A 41 -16.61 21.66 5.13
C LYS A 41 -15.53 20.94 5.93
N ILE A 42 -14.27 21.03 5.50
CA ILE A 42 -13.12 20.55 6.25
C ILE A 42 -12.75 21.68 7.22
N THR A 43 -13.29 21.61 8.43
CA THR A 43 -13.01 22.60 9.48
C THR A 43 -11.58 22.44 10.00
N PRO A 44 -10.99 23.43 10.67
CA PRO A 44 -9.65 23.31 11.25
C PRO A 44 -9.50 22.08 12.16
N ALA A 45 -10.55 21.74 12.92
CA ALA A 45 -10.57 20.54 13.76
C ALA A 45 -10.55 19.22 12.95
N ILE A 46 -11.21 19.18 11.79
CA ILE A 46 -11.12 18.02 10.88
C ILE A 46 -9.75 17.99 10.22
N ASN A 47 -9.24 19.13 9.78
CA ASN A 47 -7.94 19.24 9.12
C ASN A 47 -6.80 18.72 10.01
N GLY A 48 -6.72 19.16 11.28
CA GLY A 48 -5.68 18.66 12.19
C GLY A 48 -5.73 17.14 12.41
N ARG A 49 -6.92 16.55 12.35
CA ARG A 49 -7.07 15.07 12.41
C ARG A 49 -6.65 14.41 11.10
N LEU A 50 -6.96 15.00 9.95
CA LEU A 50 -6.50 14.53 8.65
C LEU A 50 -4.97 14.58 8.58
N GLU A 51 -4.33 15.68 8.99
CA GLU A 51 -2.87 15.83 9.02
C GLU A 51 -2.19 14.71 9.84
N SER A 52 -2.74 14.35 11.00
CA SER A 52 -2.21 13.24 11.82
C SER A 52 -2.24 11.84 11.15
N LEU A 53 -2.97 11.71 10.05
CA LEU A 53 -3.13 10.47 9.27
C LEU A 53 -2.59 10.61 7.84
N ALA A 54 -2.29 11.83 7.38
CA ALA A 54 -1.91 12.16 6.01
C ALA A 54 -0.66 11.42 5.56
N GLU A 55 0.35 11.35 6.41
CA GLU A 55 1.58 10.60 6.14
C GLU A 55 1.28 9.12 5.84
N SER A 56 0.45 8.49 6.68
CA SER A 56 0.10 7.08 6.52
C SER A 56 -0.74 6.83 5.26
N PHE A 57 -1.60 7.78 4.89
CA PHE A 57 -2.35 7.70 3.64
C PHE A 57 -1.40 7.61 2.43
N GLY A 58 -0.38 8.48 2.38
CA GLY A 58 0.63 8.45 1.33
C GLY A 58 1.53 7.21 1.37
N LYS A 59 2.12 6.92 2.54
CA LYS A 59 3.02 5.78 2.75
C LYS A 59 2.37 4.45 2.39
N GLY A 60 1.13 4.22 2.82
CA GLY A 60 0.42 2.95 2.55
C GLY A 60 0.32 2.64 1.07
N LEU A 61 -0.05 3.63 0.25
CA LEU A 61 -0.14 3.46 -1.21
C LEU A 61 1.23 3.20 -1.85
N GLN A 62 2.28 3.87 -1.37
CA GLN A 62 3.63 3.69 -1.89
C GLN A 62 4.23 2.34 -1.52
N LEU A 63 3.99 1.85 -0.30
CA LEU A 63 4.40 0.51 0.11
C LEU A 63 3.78 -0.57 -0.79
N VAL A 64 2.50 -0.44 -1.15
CA VAL A 64 1.87 -1.38 -2.10
C VAL A 64 2.54 -1.33 -3.47
N ASN A 65 2.90 -0.15 -3.97
CA ASN A 65 3.63 -0.03 -5.23
C ASN A 65 5.01 -0.72 -5.15
N ILE A 66 5.75 -0.50 -4.07
CA ILE A 66 7.05 -1.14 -3.83
C ILE A 66 6.91 -2.67 -3.81
N ILE A 67 5.93 -3.22 -3.09
CA ILE A 67 5.72 -4.67 -3.02
C ILE A 67 5.34 -5.23 -4.39
N ARG A 68 4.44 -4.55 -5.12
CA ARG A 68 3.97 -4.98 -6.44
C ARG A 68 5.08 -5.00 -7.49
N ASP A 69 5.91 -3.97 -7.51
CA ASP A 69 6.89 -3.74 -8.59
C ASP A 69 8.30 -4.24 -8.24
N MET A 70 8.46 -4.88 -7.08
CA MET A 70 9.73 -5.37 -6.54
C MET A 70 10.57 -6.18 -7.56
N ALA A 71 9.96 -7.15 -8.24
CA ALA A 71 10.66 -7.97 -9.25
C ALA A 71 11.10 -7.14 -10.46
N THR A 72 10.26 -6.19 -10.90
CA THR A 72 10.59 -5.30 -12.02
C THR A 72 11.67 -4.29 -11.67
N ASP A 73 11.67 -3.79 -10.43
CA ASP A 73 12.66 -2.83 -9.94
C ASP A 73 14.03 -3.51 -9.80
N LEU A 74 14.07 -4.75 -9.31
CA LEU A 74 15.31 -5.50 -9.19
C LEU A 74 15.99 -5.70 -10.55
N ARG A 75 15.21 -6.04 -11.59
CA ARG A 75 15.74 -6.15 -12.97
C ARG A 75 16.31 -4.85 -13.52
N ARG A 76 15.90 -3.71 -12.97
CA ARG A 76 16.43 -2.37 -13.31
C ARG A 76 17.61 -1.96 -12.42
N GLY A 77 18.07 -2.84 -11.54
CA GLY A 77 19.13 -2.53 -10.58
C GLY A 77 18.65 -1.63 -9.43
N GLN A 78 17.39 -1.74 -9.03
CA GLN A 78 16.83 -1.02 -7.89
C GLN A 78 16.20 -2.00 -6.90
N SER A 79 16.35 -1.79 -5.60
CA SER A 79 15.64 -2.62 -4.61
C SER A 79 15.37 -1.84 -3.34
N TYR A 80 14.08 -1.63 -3.08
CA TYR A 80 13.58 -0.97 -1.88
C TYR A 80 13.33 -1.96 -0.73
N ILE A 81 13.74 -3.22 -0.87
CA ILE A 81 13.68 -4.20 0.23
C ILE A 81 14.84 -3.91 1.19
N PRO A 82 14.57 -3.73 2.49
CA PRO A 82 15.62 -3.59 3.48
C PRO A 82 16.52 -4.82 3.58
N ASP A 83 17.84 -4.62 3.61
CA ASP A 83 18.80 -5.69 3.86
C ASP A 83 18.57 -6.42 5.17
N GLU A 84 18.08 -5.73 6.20
CA GLU A 84 17.75 -6.39 7.47
C GLU A 84 16.66 -7.45 7.31
N LEU A 85 15.65 -7.24 6.45
CA LEU A 85 14.61 -8.24 6.18
C LEU A 85 15.18 -9.40 5.37
N LEU A 86 15.99 -9.11 4.35
CA LEU A 86 16.67 -10.14 3.57
C LEU A 86 17.53 -11.04 4.48
N LYS A 87 18.33 -10.44 5.37
CA LYS A 87 19.14 -11.16 6.37
C LYS A 87 18.27 -11.95 7.35
N LYS A 88 17.19 -11.35 7.87
CA LYS A 88 16.25 -12.00 8.80
C LYS A 88 15.69 -13.31 8.23
N TYR A 89 15.38 -13.32 6.93
CA TYR A 89 14.84 -14.49 6.24
C TYR A 89 15.89 -15.33 5.49
N ARG A 90 17.19 -15.03 5.65
CA ARG A 90 18.33 -15.73 5.01
C ARG A 90 18.26 -15.72 3.49
N LEU A 91 17.90 -14.57 2.92
CA LEU A 91 17.76 -14.33 1.49
C LEU A 91 18.78 -13.30 1.00
N THR A 92 19.05 -13.32 -0.30
CA THR A 92 19.68 -12.20 -1.01
C THR A 92 18.65 -11.53 -1.93
N ARG A 93 19.03 -10.39 -2.52
CA ARG A 93 18.16 -9.69 -3.47
C ARG A 93 17.88 -10.54 -4.71
N GLU A 94 18.87 -11.31 -5.14
CA GLU A 94 18.80 -12.19 -6.29
C GLU A 94 18.00 -13.45 -5.97
N SER A 95 18.19 -13.99 -4.75
CA SER A 95 17.62 -15.27 -4.35
C SER A 95 16.14 -15.19 -3.95
N ILE A 96 15.60 -14.01 -3.63
CA ILE A 96 14.22 -13.84 -3.18
C ILE A 96 13.17 -14.29 -4.22
N PHE A 97 13.53 -14.31 -5.50
CA PHE A 97 12.64 -14.72 -6.59
C PHE A 97 12.86 -16.17 -7.05
N GLU A 98 13.78 -16.90 -6.41
CA GLU A 98 14.06 -18.31 -6.69
C GLU A 98 13.00 -19.21 -6.06
N LYS A 99 12.65 -20.31 -6.73
CA LYS A 99 11.58 -21.22 -6.28
C LYS A 99 11.95 -21.94 -4.99
N GLU A 100 13.23 -22.24 -4.82
CA GLU A 100 13.81 -22.91 -3.66
C GLU A 100 13.65 -22.08 -2.38
N ASN A 101 13.51 -20.76 -2.52
CA ASN A 101 13.37 -19.78 -1.44
C ASN A 101 11.91 -19.32 -1.22
N ALA A 102 10.94 -19.97 -1.88
CA ALA A 102 9.54 -19.56 -1.91
C ALA A 102 8.93 -19.32 -0.51
N GLU A 103 9.23 -20.18 0.46
CA GLU A 103 8.68 -20.09 1.82
C GLU A 103 9.26 -18.90 2.60
N GLN A 104 10.57 -18.69 2.53
CA GLN A 104 11.27 -17.57 3.14
C GLN A 104 10.84 -16.25 2.51
N ALA A 105 10.74 -16.22 1.18
CA ALA A 105 10.26 -15.07 0.43
C ALA A 105 8.82 -14.74 0.83
N GLN A 106 7.93 -15.74 0.92
CA GLN A 106 6.55 -15.54 1.37
C GLN A 106 6.47 -14.89 2.75
N ARG A 107 7.31 -15.33 3.71
CA ARG A 107 7.34 -14.72 5.06
C ARG A 107 7.82 -13.27 5.02
N LEU A 108 8.83 -12.95 4.20
CA LEU A 108 9.28 -11.58 3.98
C LEU A 108 8.17 -10.72 3.38
N PHE A 109 7.49 -11.22 2.34
CA PHE A 109 6.34 -10.53 1.73
C PHE A 109 5.23 -10.30 2.75
N ASN A 110 4.91 -11.28 3.60
CA ASN A 110 3.89 -11.12 4.64
C ASN A 110 4.24 -9.97 5.60
N GLU A 111 5.50 -9.85 6.05
CA GLU A 111 5.92 -8.74 6.92
C GLU A 111 5.79 -7.37 6.24
N LEU A 112 6.16 -7.27 4.96
CA LEU A 112 5.97 -6.04 4.18
C LEU A 112 4.49 -5.72 3.95
N ILE A 113 3.67 -6.73 3.64
CA ILE A 113 2.22 -6.61 3.44
C ILE A 113 1.56 -6.14 4.73
N GLU A 114 1.90 -6.74 5.88
CA GLU A 114 1.41 -6.31 7.20
C GLU A 114 1.76 -4.86 7.49
N ASN A 115 2.99 -4.43 7.17
CA ASN A 115 3.39 -3.04 7.31
C ASN A 115 2.55 -2.10 6.43
N ALA A 116 2.35 -2.47 5.15
CA ALA A 116 1.50 -1.70 4.24
C ALA A 116 0.05 -1.61 4.74
N VAL A 117 -0.52 -2.73 5.21
CA VAL A 117 -1.90 -2.79 5.73
C VAL A 117 -2.08 -1.88 6.95
N LYS A 118 -1.11 -1.80 7.87
CA LYS A 118 -1.17 -0.86 9.01
C LYS A 118 -1.34 0.59 8.55
N HIS A 119 -0.63 0.99 7.50
CA HIS A 119 -0.80 2.33 6.92
C HIS A 119 -2.12 2.48 6.16
N LEU A 120 -2.56 1.46 5.43
CA LEU A 120 -3.86 1.49 4.71
C LEU A 120 -5.06 1.53 5.68
N ASP A 121 -4.94 0.94 6.86
CA ASP A 121 -5.96 1.08 7.91
C ASP A 121 -6.10 2.52 8.38
N ARG A 122 -4.97 3.20 8.60
CA ARG A 122 -4.94 4.64 8.92
C ARG A 122 -5.44 5.48 7.74
N ALA A 123 -5.14 5.05 6.52
CA ALA A 123 -5.67 5.67 5.29
C ALA A 123 -7.21 5.54 5.22
N LEU A 124 -7.80 4.42 5.64
CA LEU A 124 -9.26 4.33 5.76
C LEU A 124 -9.78 5.34 6.77
N ASP A 125 -9.19 5.41 7.96
CA ASP A 125 -9.64 6.37 8.98
C ASP A 125 -9.50 7.83 8.50
N TYR A 126 -8.44 8.16 7.75
CA TYR A 126 -8.28 9.44 7.06
C TYR A 126 -9.49 9.74 6.17
N ILE A 127 -9.88 8.82 5.29
CA ILE A 127 -11.00 9.01 4.36
C ILE A 127 -12.33 9.14 5.11
N LEU A 128 -12.51 8.42 6.22
CA LEU A 128 -13.74 8.46 7.00
C LEU A 128 -13.95 9.78 7.75
N LEU A 129 -12.87 10.54 8.00
CA LEU A 129 -12.93 11.90 8.54
C LEU A 129 -13.41 12.93 7.51
N ILE A 130 -13.15 12.69 6.23
CA ILE A 130 -13.57 13.60 5.15
C ILE A 130 -15.10 13.70 5.18
N PRO A 131 -15.68 14.91 5.22
CA PRO A 131 -17.13 15.09 5.33
C PRO A 131 -17.89 14.30 4.26
N LYS A 132 -18.97 13.61 4.65
CA LYS A 132 -19.75 12.74 3.73
C LYS A 132 -20.26 13.45 2.48
N ARG A 133 -20.47 14.77 2.57
CA ARG A 133 -20.91 15.62 1.45
C ARG A 133 -19.77 16.00 0.48
N GLU A 134 -18.51 15.71 0.82
CA GLU A 134 -17.35 15.89 -0.07
C GLU A 134 -17.09 14.62 -0.88
N THR A 135 -18.08 14.25 -1.69
CA THR A 135 -18.10 12.97 -2.40
C THR A 135 -16.94 12.79 -3.38
N ARG A 136 -16.53 13.87 -4.06
CA ARG A 136 -15.41 13.86 -5.01
C ARG A 136 -14.07 13.60 -4.31
N ILE A 137 -13.82 14.27 -3.18
CA ILE A 137 -12.60 14.08 -2.40
C ILE A 137 -12.57 12.65 -1.82
N ARG A 138 -13.71 12.19 -1.29
CA ARG A 138 -13.84 10.82 -0.78
C ARG A 138 -13.57 9.80 -1.88
N LEU A 139 -14.21 9.94 -3.04
CA LEU A 139 -14.01 9.02 -4.17
C LEU A 139 -12.54 9.02 -4.65
N PHE A 140 -11.92 10.19 -4.76
CA PHE A 140 -10.51 10.34 -5.11
C PHE A 140 -9.60 9.53 -4.18
N CYS A 141 -9.86 9.53 -2.87
CA CYS A 141 -9.06 8.79 -1.90
C CYS A 141 -9.44 7.30 -1.80
N MET A 142 -10.71 6.96 -1.97
CA MET A 142 -11.24 5.59 -1.85
C MET A 142 -10.72 4.67 -2.94
N LEU A 143 -10.64 5.16 -4.18
CA LEU A 143 -10.25 4.31 -5.32
C LEU A 143 -8.81 3.78 -5.17
N PRO A 144 -7.77 4.62 -4.90
CA PRO A 144 -6.43 4.13 -4.61
C PRO A 144 -6.39 3.17 -3.42
N LEU A 145 -7.13 3.45 -2.34
CA LEU A 145 -7.17 2.57 -1.17
C LEU A 145 -7.70 1.18 -1.50
N PHE A 146 -8.84 1.08 -2.18
CA PHE A 146 -9.44 -0.21 -2.51
C PHE A 146 -8.60 -0.98 -3.53
N TRP A 147 -8.03 -0.30 -4.52
CA TRP A 147 -7.12 -0.95 -5.47
C TRP A 147 -5.82 -1.39 -4.79
N ALA A 148 -5.29 -0.61 -3.83
CA ALA A 148 -4.13 -1.03 -3.06
C ALA A 148 -4.41 -2.33 -2.29
N MET A 149 -5.53 -2.40 -1.55
CA MET A 149 -5.93 -3.60 -0.82
C MET A 149 -6.14 -4.82 -1.74
N ARG A 150 -6.79 -4.63 -2.89
CA ARG A 150 -6.96 -5.71 -3.89
C ARG A 150 -5.64 -6.14 -4.53
N THR A 151 -4.69 -5.22 -4.65
CA THR A 151 -3.34 -5.53 -5.17
C THR A 151 -2.63 -6.44 -4.17
N LEU A 152 -2.66 -6.10 -2.88
CA LEU A 152 -2.07 -6.93 -1.83
C LEU A 152 -2.70 -8.33 -1.78
N GLN A 153 -4.03 -8.42 -1.87
CA GLN A 153 -4.73 -9.72 -1.94
C GLN A 153 -4.22 -10.55 -3.12
N LYS A 154 -4.11 -9.95 -4.31
CA LYS A 154 -3.65 -10.66 -5.51
C LYS A 154 -2.19 -11.08 -5.41
N ILE A 155 -1.34 -10.22 -4.87
CA ILE A 155 0.06 -10.50 -4.60
C ILE A 155 0.18 -11.73 -3.71
N GLN A 156 -0.67 -11.81 -2.70
CA GLN A 156 -0.62 -12.89 -1.73
C GLN A 156 -1.16 -14.22 -2.25
N GLU A 157 -2.24 -14.21 -3.03
CA GLU A 157 -2.75 -15.41 -3.73
C GLU A 157 -1.71 -15.99 -4.71
N ASN A 158 -0.87 -15.12 -5.27
CA ASN A 158 0.04 -15.43 -6.34
C ASN A 158 1.48 -15.01 -6.03
N THR A 159 1.97 -15.22 -4.80
CA THR A 159 3.36 -14.88 -4.46
C THR A 159 4.34 -15.60 -5.40
N MET A 160 4.00 -16.82 -5.82
CA MET A 160 4.76 -17.59 -6.81
C MET A 160 4.79 -16.92 -8.20
N ALA A 161 3.79 -16.10 -8.57
CA ALA A 161 3.81 -15.35 -9.82
C ALA A 161 4.77 -14.14 -9.76
N LEU A 162 5.00 -13.57 -8.57
CA LEU A 162 6.07 -12.58 -8.37
C LEU A 162 7.45 -13.23 -8.51
N LEU A 163 7.62 -14.47 -8.04
CA LEU A 163 8.84 -15.27 -8.30
C LEU A 163 9.06 -15.50 -9.80
N GLY A 164 7.98 -15.68 -10.56
CA GLY A 164 8.00 -15.81 -12.02
C GLY A 164 8.31 -14.52 -12.79
N SER A 165 8.66 -13.42 -12.11
CA SER A 165 9.00 -12.12 -12.72
C SER A 165 7.85 -11.37 -13.41
N ASP A 166 6.61 -11.88 -13.33
CA ASP A 166 5.45 -11.24 -13.91
C ASP A 166 4.88 -10.14 -13.02
N LYS A 167 4.47 -9.03 -13.63
CA LYS A 167 3.84 -7.92 -12.91
C LYS A 167 2.44 -8.34 -12.48
N VAL A 168 2.20 -8.37 -11.16
CA VAL A 168 0.85 -8.60 -10.62
C VAL A 168 -0.04 -7.41 -10.97
N LYS A 169 -1.03 -7.67 -11.83
CA LYS A 169 -1.98 -6.66 -12.31
C LYS A 169 -3.39 -7.02 -11.90
N ILE A 170 -4.10 -6.06 -11.29
CA ILE A 170 -5.52 -6.22 -11.01
C ILE A 170 -6.29 -6.30 -12.33
N PRO A 171 -7.15 -7.32 -12.53
CA PRO A 171 -8.04 -7.41 -13.68
C PRO A 171 -8.97 -6.20 -13.83
N ARG A 172 -9.26 -5.78 -15.08
CA ARG A 172 -10.10 -4.59 -15.36
C ARG A 172 -11.52 -4.71 -14.80
N ASN A 173 -12.09 -5.91 -14.75
CA ASN A 173 -13.39 -6.17 -14.15
C ASN A 173 -13.40 -5.91 -12.63
N VAL A 174 -12.32 -6.27 -11.92
CA VAL A 174 -12.16 -5.96 -10.50
C VAL A 174 -12.05 -4.45 -10.29
N ILE A 175 -11.23 -3.76 -11.10
CA ILE A 175 -11.12 -2.29 -11.04
C ILE A 175 -12.49 -1.62 -11.20
N ARG A 176 -13.27 -2.03 -12.22
CA ARG A 176 -14.62 -1.52 -12.49
C ARG A 176 -15.57 -1.81 -11.33
N ARG A 177 -15.54 -3.02 -10.78
CA ARG A 177 -16.36 -3.41 -9.62
C ARG A 177 -16.05 -2.53 -8.42
N GLU A 178 -14.78 -2.36 -8.07
CA GLU A 178 -14.38 -1.51 -6.93
C GLU A 178 -14.75 -0.04 -7.17
N TYR A 179 -14.71 0.43 -8.41
CA TYR A 179 -15.19 1.77 -8.77
C TYR A 179 -16.68 1.96 -8.47
N TYR A 180 -17.54 1.04 -8.93
CA TYR A 180 -18.98 1.12 -8.65
C TYR A 180 -19.30 0.95 -7.15
N LEU A 181 -18.59 0.07 -6.45
CA LEU A 181 -18.74 -0.06 -5.00
C LEU A 181 -18.30 1.21 -4.28
N ALA A 182 -17.25 1.90 -4.74
CA ALA A 182 -16.85 3.18 -4.19
C ALA A 182 -17.94 4.25 -4.37
N LEU A 183 -18.59 4.31 -5.55
CA LEU A 183 -19.72 5.20 -5.80
C LEU A 183 -20.91 4.93 -4.86
N ILE A 184 -21.24 3.66 -4.61
CA ILE A 184 -22.33 3.29 -3.70
C ILE A 184 -21.98 3.66 -2.25
N ASN A 185 -20.72 3.46 -1.86
CA ASN A 185 -20.29 3.58 -0.47
C ASN A 185 -19.85 5.01 -0.09
N MET A 186 -19.59 5.91 -1.04
CA MET A 186 -18.95 7.20 -0.78
C MET A 186 -19.71 8.07 0.23
N ASN A 187 -21.04 7.97 0.31
CA ASN A 187 -21.85 8.77 1.23
C ASN A 187 -22.02 8.15 2.64
N SER A 188 -21.50 6.95 2.88
CA SER A 188 -21.71 6.22 4.13
C SER A 188 -20.42 5.66 4.72
N ASN A 189 -20.02 6.20 5.88
CA ASN A 189 -18.88 5.69 6.64
C ASN A 189 -19.04 4.23 7.03
N ARG A 190 -20.26 3.80 7.37
CA ARG A 190 -20.55 2.41 7.76
C ARG A 190 -20.36 1.46 6.58
N LEU A 191 -20.88 1.81 5.41
CA LEU A 191 -20.76 0.96 4.22
C LEU A 191 -19.30 0.90 3.73
N MET A 192 -18.61 2.05 3.69
CA MET A 192 -17.19 2.10 3.35
C MET A 192 -16.34 1.23 4.29
N ARG A 193 -16.51 1.39 5.61
CA ARG A 193 -15.78 0.60 6.62
C ARG A 193 -16.09 -0.89 6.46
N ARG A 194 -17.35 -1.26 6.26
CA ARG A 194 -17.75 -2.66 6.03
C ARG A 194 -17.10 -3.25 4.79
N HIS A 195 -17.11 -2.51 3.67
CA HIS A 195 -16.48 -2.94 2.42
C HIS A 195 -14.98 -3.16 2.60
N TYR A 196 -14.27 -2.18 3.17
CA TYR A 196 -12.84 -2.32 3.46
C TYR A 196 -12.55 -3.51 4.39
N GLN A 197 -13.35 -3.69 5.44
CA GLN A 197 -13.21 -4.82 6.36
C GLN A 197 -13.47 -6.18 5.72
N ASN A 198 -14.32 -6.25 4.69
CA ASN A 198 -14.49 -7.49 3.91
C ASN A 198 -13.18 -7.82 3.17
N ILE A 199 -12.61 -6.86 2.44
CA ILE A 199 -11.34 -7.04 1.72
C ILE A 199 -10.22 -7.41 2.70
N ARG A 200 -10.14 -6.73 3.84
CA ARG A 200 -9.14 -7.00 4.87
C ARG A 200 -9.29 -8.40 5.48
N ARG A 201 -10.52 -8.89 5.69
CA ARG A 201 -10.75 -10.25 6.16
C ARG A 201 -10.31 -11.29 5.13
N GLU A 202 -10.64 -11.08 3.87
CA GLU A 202 -10.16 -11.94 2.77
C GLU A 202 -8.63 -12.00 2.73
N LEU A 203 -7.95 -10.86 2.87
CA LEU A 203 -6.49 -10.80 2.96
C LEU A 203 -5.94 -11.56 4.18
N ASN A 204 -6.53 -11.37 5.36
CA ASN A 204 -6.09 -12.04 6.59
C ASN A 204 -6.23 -13.57 6.51
N THR A 205 -7.27 -14.07 5.85
CA THR A 205 -7.43 -15.52 5.61
C THR A 205 -6.26 -16.09 4.81
N ILE A 206 -5.67 -15.29 3.92
CA ILE A 206 -4.50 -15.66 3.11
C ILE A 206 -3.18 -15.40 3.87
N LEU A 207 -3.15 -14.53 4.89
CA LEU A 207 -1.97 -14.28 5.75
C LEU A 207 -1.71 -15.42 6.76
N LEU A 208 -2.76 -16.14 7.17
CA LEU A 208 -2.69 -17.19 8.18
C LEU A 208 -2.62 -18.67 7.70
N PRO A 209 -2.42 -19.05 6.43
CA PRO A 209 -2.38 -20.46 6.04
C PRO A 209 -0.96 -21.04 6.22
N SER A 210 -0.51 -21.22 7.47
CA SER A 210 0.45 -22.28 7.88
C SER A 210 0.67 -22.31 9.40
N ALA A 211 -0.39 -22.42 10.19
CA ALA A 211 -0.30 -22.78 11.61
C ALA A 211 -1.17 -24.00 11.93
N ALA A 212 -1.21 -24.96 11.01
CA ALA A 212 -1.74 -26.31 11.19
C ALA A 212 -0.78 -27.31 10.54
#